data_AF-A7TBV6-F1
#
_entry.id   AF-A7TBV6-F1
#
_cell.length_a   1.000
_cell.length_b   1.000
_cell.length_c   1.000
_cell.angle_alpha   90.00
_cell.angle_beta   90.00
_cell.angle_gamma   90.00
#
_symmetry.space_group_name_H-M   'P 1'
#
loop_
_entity.id
_entity.type
_entity.pdbx_description
1 polymer ?
#
loop_
_entity_poly.entity_id
_entity_poly.type
_entity_poly.pdbx_seq_one_letter_code
_entity_poly.pdbx_strand_id
1 'polypeptide(L)'
;MDVKRTDNDDTVRVTIYMDEIIKIPTFEVHNIYYDYNKDELRPSSVASLDTLVNFMNDNPSLSVEIYSFADAHGNPQYNRDLSLRRAESVMSYLETAGIERSRMTAKGFGESMPAAANKNPDGSDNPAGRQLNRRTELRIISDDGTRRVLFDSSKPGNMSSQSQNLEMSEDMGDNDTDDGMDYGDPEESDYLEAFVPVTDWNETELETIAKQYNVSYTTQEVKNENWNAKWESSFEPVIVDGFCAIRADFHEPVDGVQHEIVITPKMSFGTGHHATTQLMIQHMSTIDFKQKEVLDFGTGTKNSGDMLNIRTLSTGSRGWAVFDLSTIPAGAIITSAQVKFRTFSTTNSGATNRIRGVSGNPVTMGGTTLFNLLNTGTVLNASSWPANAANTETVTSAGLTYLENNIGGDILLGFVRGSTNQYNIYGNTASAANVPKLEITYLTLCTGAPTAGNINSPTNVCPNKSFTVALSGHTVASGVTYQWQSKPSGSGVFTNIAGATNTSYNASINTATDFRCIVTCGNSSQSATTSPVSISVNSFYVCYCNDNLGGNNNVPINNVTIT
;
A
#
# COMPACT_ATOMS: atom_id res chain seq x y z
N MET A 1 -22.69 -8.18 4.55
CA MET A 1 -23.86 -7.90 3.69
C MET A 1 -23.31 -7.56 2.33
N ASP A 2 -23.47 -8.45 1.35
CA ASP A 2 -23.03 -8.21 -0.02
C ASP A 2 -23.95 -7.17 -0.68
N VAL A 3 -23.39 -5.99 -0.94
CA VAL A 3 -24.04 -5.02 -1.82
C VAL A 3 -23.82 -5.54 -3.24
N LYS A 4 -24.82 -6.22 -3.81
CA LYS A 4 -24.83 -6.54 -5.24
C LYS A 4 -24.83 -5.22 -6.01
N ARG A 5 -23.81 -5.01 -6.84
CA ARG A 5 -23.72 -3.85 -7.73
C ARG A 5 -24.87 -3.89 -8.73
N THR A 6 -25.60 -2.80 -8.88
CA THR A 6 -26.81 -2.69 -9.71
C THR A 6 -26.60 -1.91 -11.01
N ASP A 7 -25.36 -1.52 -11.30
CA ASP A 7 -25.05 -0.64 -12.44
C ASP A 7 -24.91 -1.46 -13.73
N ASN A 8 -25.60 -1.02 -14.79
CA ASN A 8 -25.47 -1.58 -16.13
C ASN A 8 -24.22 -0.99 -16.83
N ASP A 9 -23.04 -1.51 -16.51
CA ASP A 9 -21.78 -1.13 -17.17
C ASP A 9 -21.49 -2.03 -18.38
N ASP A 10 -22.40 -2.05 -19.37
CA ASP A 10 -22.12 -2.73 -20.64
C ASP A 10 -20.97 -2.00 -21.37
N THR A 11 -20.03 -2.75 -21.96
CA THR A 11 -18.87 -2.17 -22.68
C THR A 11 -18.78 -2.70 -24.09
N VAL A 12 -18.39 -1.85 -25.03
CA VAL A 12 -18.00 -2.27 -26.38
C VAL A 12 -16.50 -2.53 -26.38
N ARG A 13 -16.11 -3.76 -26.74
CA ARG A 13 -14.72 -4.11 -27.05
C ARG A 13 -14.45 -3.74 -28.50
N VAL A 14 -13.36 -3.02 -28.72
CA VAL A 14 -12.86 -2.62 -30.05
C VAL A 14 -11.48 -3.22 -30.23
N THR A 15 -11.29 -3.96 -31.32
CA THR A 15 -9.98 -4.50 -31.72
C THR A 15 -9.54 -3.76 -32.98
N ILE A 16 -8.44 -3.01 -32.89
CA ILE A 16 -7.86 -2.20 -33.97
C ILE A 16 -6.63 -2.92 -34.48
N TYR A 17 -6.59 -3.33 -35.75
CA TYR A 17 -5.42 -4.00 -36.29
C TYR A 17 -4.31 -2.99 -36.60
N MET A 18 -3.09 -3.29 -36.17
CA MET A 18 -1.88 -2.51 -36.34
C MET A 18 -0.89 -3.32 -37.16
N ASP A 19 -0.31 -2.70 -38.20
CA ASP A 19 0.79 -3.32 -38.92
C ASP A 19 2.07 -3.23 -38.07
N GLU A 20 2.76 -4.35 -37.89
CA GLU A 20 4.10 -4.37 -37.30
C GLU A 20 5.05 -3.47 -38.11
N ILE A 21 5.82 -2.60 -37.43
CA ILE A 21 6.80 -1.72 -38.07
C ILE A 21 8.08 -2.52 -38.39
N ILE A 22 7.97 -3.51 -39.29
CA ILE A 22 9.11 -4.34 -39.74
C ILE A 22 10.04 -3.56 -40.69
N LYS A 23 9.55 -2.45 -41.26
CA LYS A 23 10.32 -1.58 -42.17
C LYS A 23 10.20 -0.14 -41.74
N ILE A 24 11.35 0.46 -41.40
CA ILE A 24 11.55 1.88 -41.09
C ILE A 24 10.64 2.75 -41.99
N PRO A 25 9.50 3.26 -41.48
CA PRO A 25 8.60 4.08 -42.28
C PRO A 25 9.23 5.45 -42.46
N THR A 26 9.22 5.95 -43.69
CA THR A 26 9.42 7.38 -43.93
C THR A 26 8.11 8.08 -43.55
N PHE A 27 8.13 8.91 -42.52
CA PHE A 27 6.98 9.74 -42.15
C PHE A 27 7.06 11.04 -42.97
N GLU A 28 6.20 11.18 -43.97
CA GLU A 28 6.19 12.36 -44.81
C GLU A 28 5.38 13.49 -44.16
N VAL A 29 6.07 14.53 -43.67
CA VAL A 29 5.41 15.76 -43.23
C VAL A 29 5.01 16.55 -44.47
N HIS A 30 3.75 16.45 -44.82
CA HIS A 30 3.18 17.25 -45.89
C HIS A 30 3.17 18.72 -45.43
N ASN A 31 3.44 19.64 -46.38
CA ASN A 31 3.21 21.10 -46.24
C ASN A 31 4.25 21.95 -45.48
N ILE A 32 5.53 21.54 -45.42
CA ILE A 32 6.61 22.51 -45.10
C ILE A 32 6.95 23.30 -46.36
N TYR A 33 6.30 24.46 -46.53
CA TYR A 33 6.53 25.34 -47.67
C TYR A 33 7.64 26.37 -47.40
N TYR A 34 8.50 26.54 -48.40
CA TYR A 34 9.53 27.58 -48.44
C TYR A 34 9.25 28.56 -49.59
N ASP A 35 9.56 29.84 -49.39
CA ASP A 35 9.64 30.81 -50.49
C ASP A 35 10.73 30.38 -51.49
N TYR A 36 10.58 30.82 -52.75
CA TYR A 36 11.62 30.63 -53.77
C TYR A 36 12.95 31.21 -53.26
N ASN A 37 13.99 30.39 -53.30
CA ASN A 37 15.34 30.75 -52.86
C ASN A 37 15.53 31.08 -51.37
N LYS A 38 14.57 30.74 -50.51
CA LYS A 38 14.68 30.94 -49.06
C LYS A 38 14.67 29.63 -48.28
N ASP A 39 15.27 29.70 -47.09
CA ASP A 39 15.33 28.70 -46.03
C ASP A 39 14.44 29.08 -44.82
N GLU A 40 13.90 30.30 -44.78
CA GLU A 40 12.96 30.74 -43.75
C GLU A 40 11.61 30.00 -43.84
N LEU A 41 11.14 29.51 -42.70
CA LEU A 41 9.87 28.81 -42.57
C LEU A 41 8.70 29.80 -42.69
N ARG A 42 7.77 29.54 -43.62
CA ARG A 42 6.57 30.36 -43.75
C ARG A 42 5.65 30.18 -42.53
N PRO A 43 4.88 31.21 -42.12
CA PRO A 43 3.84 31.06 -41.11
C PRO A 43 2.83 29.95 -41.41
N SER A 44 2.54 29.70 -42.70
CA SER A 44 1.68 28.60 -43.15
C SER A 44 2.24 27.20 -42.85
N SER A 45 3.56 27.10 -42.68
CA SER A 45 4.27 25.84 -42.39
C SER A 45 4.34 25.55 -40.89
N VAL A 46 4.01 26.53 -40.03
CA VAL A 46 4.04 26.43 -38.55
C VAL A 46 3.07 25.36 -38.06
N ALA A 47 1.83 25.31 -38.57
CA ALA A 47 0.85 24.31 -38.15
C ALA A 47 1.27 22.86 -38.46
N SER A 48 2.01 22.64 -39.55
CA SER A 48 2.57 21.33 -39.91
C SER A 48 3.76 20.97 -39.03
N LEU A 49 4.53 21.97 -38.58
CA LEU A 49 5.61 21.80 -37.63
C LEU A 49 5.10 21.53 -36.21
N ASP A 50 3.98 22.12 -35.79
CA ASP A 50 3.34 21.82 -34.50
C ASP A 50 2.93 20.34 -34.41
N THR A 51 2.46 19.75 -35.52
CA THR A 51 2.14 18.32 -35.60
C THR A 51 3.38 17.47 -35.33
N LEU A 52 4.53 17.90 -35.87
CA LEU A 52 5.81 17.24 -35.65
C LEU A 52 6.32 17.43 -34.22
N VAL A 53 6.17 18.63 -33.64
CA VAL A 53 6.51 18.89 -32.24
C VAL A 53 5.71 17.95 -31.32
N ASN A 54 4.40 17.83 -31.54
CA ASN A 54 3.55 16.93 -30.76
C ASN A 54 3.98 15.47 -30.92
N PHE A 55 4.22 15.01 -32.16
CA PHE A 55 4.72 13.66 -32.41
C PHE A 55 6.03 13.38 -31.65
N MET A 56 7.00 14.30 -31.69
CA MET A 56 8.30 14.13 -31.03
C MET A 56 8.21 14.21 -29.49
N ASN A 57 7.21 14.92 -28.96
CA ASN A 57 6.90 15.00 -27.53
C ASN A 57 6.18 13.74 -27.02
N ASP A 58 5.23 13.22 -27.79
CA ASP A 58 4.52 11.97 -27.47
C ASP A 58 5.45 10.75 -27.57
N ASN A 59 6.51 10.85 -28.39
CA ASN A 59 7.45 9.75 -28.65
C ASN A 59 8.89 10.11 -28.26
N PRO A 60 9.22 10.31 -26.97
CA PRO A 60 10.54 10.78 -26.54
C PRO A 60 11.70 9.81 -26.81
N SER A 61 11.41 8.54 -27.07
CA SER A 61 12.39 7.53 -27.44
C SER A 61 12.86 7.60 -28.89
N LEU A 62 12.09 8.23 -29.77
CA LEU A 62 12.41 8.27 -31.18
C LEU A 62 13.44 9.34 -31.52
N SER A 63 14.38 8.98 -32.39
CA SER A 63 15.29 9.90 -33.09
C SER A 63 14.97 9.93 -34.58
N VAL A 64 15.02 11.13 -35.17
CA VAL A 64 14.57 11.37 -36.54
C VAL A 64 15.62 12.04 -37.42
N GLU A 65 15.54 11.73 -38.70
CA GLU A 65 16.31 12.31 -39.78
C GLU A 65 15.40 13.22 -40.59
N ILE A 66 15.78 14.50 -40.72
CA ILE A 66 15.02 15.53 -41.42
C ILE A 66 15.61 15.71 -42.80
N TYR A 67 14.89 15.26 -43.82
CA TYR A 67 15.34 15.30 -45.22
C TYR A 67 14.69 16.45 -45.93
N SER A 68 15.49 17.31 -46.55
CA SER A 68 14.97 18.41 -47.37
C SER A 68 15.38 18.25 -48.83
N PHE A 69 14.48 18.68 -49.71
CA PHE A 69 14.63 18.58 -51.16
C PHE A 69 14.49 19.95 -51.84
N ALA A 70 15.14 20.07 -52.98
CA ALA A 70 15.01 21.21 -53.88
C ALA A 70 14.41 20.77 -55.21
N ASP A 71 13.81 21.70 -55.95
CA ASP A 71 13.45 21.42 -57.33
C ASP A 71 14.69 21.43 -58.24
N ALA A 72 14.52 20.97 -59.49
CA ALA A 72 15.64 20.86 -60.44
C ALA A 72 16.08 22.21 -61.05
N HIS A 73 15.61 23.35 -60.51
CA HIS A 73 16.01 24.65 -61.00
C HIS A 73 17.20 25.19 -60.21
N GLY A 74 18.34 25.37 -60.87
CA GLY A 74 19.53 25.95 -60.26
C GLY A 74 20.77 25.09 -60.46
N ASN A 75 21.84 25.44 -59.75
CA ASN A 75 23.06 24.64 -59.73
C ASN A 75 22.89 23.47 -58.75
N PRO A 76 23.30 22.23 -59.09
CA PRO A 76 23.11 21.07 -58.21
C PRO A 76 23.76 21.24 -56.83
N GLN A 77 24.96 21.83 -56.74
CA GLN A 77 25.63 22.10 -55.47
C GLN A 77 24.85 23.14 -54.66
N TYR A 78 24.37 24.19 -55.32
CA TYR A 78 23.52 25.18 -54.69
C TYR A 78 22.23 24.56 -54.12
N ASN A 79 21.60 23.66 -54.87
CA ASN A 79 20.38 22.98 -54.46
C ASN A 79 20.62 22.02 -53.29
N ARG A 80 21.79 21.36 -53.25
CA ARG A 80 22.24 20.58 -52.08
C ARG A 80 22.38 21.46 -50.85
N ASP A 81 23.10 22.56 -50.93
CA ASP A 81 23.35 23.47 -49.81
C ASP A 81 22.06 24.14 -49.32
N LEU A 82 21.19 24.57 -50.24
CA LEU A 82 19.88 25.15 -49.93
C LEU A 82 18.98 24.14 -49.21
N SER A 83 18.93 22.90 -49.70
CA SER A 83 18.15 21.86 -49.04
C SER A 83 18.68 21.53 -47.65
N LEU A 84 20.00 21.52 -47.44
CA LEU A 84 20.56 21.29 -46.10
C LEU A 84 20.16 22.40 -45.12
N ARG A 85 20.28 23.68 -45.51
CA ARG A 85 19.87 24.80 -44.66
C ARG A 85 18.38 24.74 -44.30
N ARG A 86 17.53 24.30 -45.23
CA ARG A 86 16.09 24.09 -44.97
C ARG A 86 15.82 23.04 -43.91
N ALA A 87 16.55 21.92 -43.93
CA ALA A 87 16.45 20.89 -42.89
C ALA A 87 16.97 21.41 -41.55
N GLU A 88 18.03 22.22 -41.54
CA GLU A 88 18.55 22.87 -40.34
C GLU A 88 17.58 23.91 -39.74
N SER A 89 16.83 24.64 -40.58
CA SER A 89 15.79 25.56 -40.13
C SER A 89 14.63 24.84 -39.44
N VAL A 90 14.22 23.67 -39.96
CA VAL A 90 13.22 22.80 -39.30
C VAL A 90 13.76 22.29 -37.96
N MET A 91 14.99 21.80 -37.94
CA MET A 91 15.63 21.32 -36.70
C MET A 91 15.72 22.43 -35.63
N SER A 92 16.08 23.65 -36.03
CA SER A 92 16.17 24.80 -35.13
C SER A 92 14.81 25.22 -34.59
N TYR A 93 13.75 25.07 -35.39
CA TYR A 93 12.38 25.30 -34.94
C TYR A 93 11.96 24.28 -33.87
N LEU A 94 12.22 22.99 -34.11
CA LEU A 94 11.91 21.92 -33.15
C LEU A 94 12.72 22.07 -31.85
N GLU A 95 13.98 22.50 -31.94
CA GLU A 95 14.81 22.81 -30.77
C GLU A 95 14.24 23.97 -29.95
N THR A 96 13.76 25.02 -30.60
CA THR A 96 13.08 26.14 -29.93
C THR A 96 11.78 25.70 -29.25
N ALA A 97 11.10 24.69 -29.82
CA ALA A 97 9.91 24.07 -29.26
C ALA A 97 10.20 23.05 -28.14
N GLY A 98 11.47 22.83 -27.78
CA GLY A 98 11.87 21.98 -26.65
C GLY A 98 12.33 20.56 -27.01
N ILE A 99 12.45 20.21 -28.30
CA ILE A 99 12.95 18.89 -28.71
C ILE A 99 14.48 18.87 -28.64
N GLU A 100 15.05 17.87 -27.94
CA GLU A 100 16.50 17.72 -27.81
C GLU A 100 17.20 17.60 -29.17
N ARG A 101 18.22 18.43 -29.42
CA ARG A 101 18.97 18.45 -30.69
C ARG A 101 19.64 17.11 -31.02
N SER A 102 20.04 16.34 -30.01
CA SER A 102 20.60 15.00 -30.16
C SER A 102 19.66 14.00 -30.81
N ARG A 103 18.34 14.25 -30.80
CA ARG A 103 17.31 13.38 -31.37
C ARG A 103 17.05 13.65 -32.85
N MET A 104 17.78 14.57 -33.46
CA MET A 104 17.52 15.06 -34.81
C MET A 104 18.80 15.13 -35.65
N THR A 105 18.71 14.76 -36.92
CA THR A 105 19.80 14.93 -37.89
C THR A 105 19.26 15.52 -39.20
N ALA A 106 19.82 16.65 -39.63
CA ALA A 106 19.43 17.32 -40.88
C ALA A 106 20.21 16.78 -42.09
N LYS A 107 19.52 16.48 -43.20
CA LYS A 107 20.14 16.07 -44.48
C LYS A 107 19.52 16.81 -45.67
N GLY A 108 20.38 17.36 -46.52
CA GLY A 108 20.01 18.01 -47.78
C GLY A 108 20.28 17.13 -48.99
N PHE A 109 19.24 16.79 -49.75
CA PHE A 109 19.34 15.93 -50.94
C PHE A 109 19.31 16.69 -52.26
N GLY A 110 19.08 18.00 -52.24
CA GLY A 110 18.95 18.81 -53.45
C GLY A 110 17.85 18.25 -54.37
N GLU A 111 18.14 18.20 -55.66
CA GLU A 111 17.20 17.74 -56.70
C GLU A 111 17.28 16.22 -57.00
N SER A 112 18.11 15.48 -56.26
CA SER A 112 18.47 14.10 -56.61
C SER A 112 17.36 13.05 -56.45
N MET A 113 16.27 13.38 -55.73
CA MET A 113 15.14 12.48 -55.49
C MET A 113 13.79 13.23 -55.65
N PRO A 114 13.36 13.49 -56.90
CA PRO A 114 12.11 14.21 -57.16
C PRO A 114 10.88 13.34 -56.86
N ALA A 115 9.92 13.88 -56.11
CA ALA A 115 8.61 13.27 -55.88
C ALA A 115 7.67 13.40 -57.09
N ALA A 116 7.90 14.40 -57.95
CA ALA A 116 7.15 14.60 -59.18
C ALA A 116 8.04 15.11 -60.32
N ALA A 117 7.60 14.95 -61.57
CA ALA A 117 8.37 15.42 -62.72
C ALA A 117 8.51 16.96 -62.70
N ASN A 118 9.75 17.47 -62.75
CA ASN A 118 10.01 18.91 -62.81
C ASN A 118 9.60 19.56 -64.16
N LYS A 119 9.34 18.74 -65.18
CA LYS A 119 8.91 19.11 -66.53
C LYS A 119 7.71 18.26 -66.96
N ASN A 120 6.86 18.80 -67.82
CA ASN A 120 5.77 18.07 -68.47
C ASN A 120 6.32 17.09 -69.52
N PRO A 121 5.51 16.13 -70.01
CA PRO A 121 5.93 15.17 -71.05
C PRO A 121 6.43 15.83 -72.35
N ASP A 122 5.98 17.05 -72.65
CA ASP A 122 6.39 17.86 -73.80
C ASP A 122 7.72 18.63 -73.57
N GLY A 123 8.34 18.46 -72.40
CA GLY A 123 9.57 19.15 -72.00
C GLY A 123 9.37 20.57 -71.46
N SER A 124 8.13 21.09 -71.45
CA SER A 124 7.80 22.38 -70.84
C SER A 124 7.92 22.33 -69.32
N ASP A 125 8.01 23.51 -68.72
CA ASP A 125 8.14 23.68 -67.28
C ASP A 125 6.91 23.14 -66.52
N ASN A 126 7.10 22.38 -65.43
CA ASN A 126 6.01 21.88 -64.58
C ASN A 126 6.02 22.52 -63.17
N PRO A 127 5.42 23.70 -62.98
CA PRO A 127 5.41 24.40 -61.68
C PRO A 127 4.78 23.59 -60.55
N ALA A 128 3.74 22.81 -60.84
CA ALA A 128 3.06 21.97 -59.86
C ALA A 128 3.98 20.84 -59.38
N GLY A 129 4.66 20.14 -60.30
CA GLY A 129 5.64 19.11 -59.96
C GLY A 129 6.84 19.68 -59.19
N ARG A 130 7.35 20.86 -59.57
CA ARG A 130 8.41 21.53 -58.81
C ARG A 130 8.00 21.91 -57.40
N GLN A 131 6.75 22.33 -57.20
CA GLN A 131 6.24 22.62 -55.86
C GLN A 131 6.23 21.38 -54.96
N LEU A 132 5.91 20.21 -55.52
CA LEU A 132 5.98 18.93 -54.79
C LEU A 132 7.43 18.51 -54.49
N ASN A 133 8.39 18.90 -55.32
CA ASN A 133 9.81 18.61 -55.08
C ASN A 133 10.45 19.52 -54.01
N ARG A 134 9.85 20.68 -53.70
CA ARG A 134 10.24 21.55 -52.59
C ARG A 134 9.58 21.08 -51.29
N ARG A 135 10.00 19.92 -50.80
CA ARG A 135 9.41 19.25 -49.62
C ARG A 135 10.46 18.91 -48.57
N THR A 136 9.97 18.59 -47.37
CA THR A 136 10.77 18.06 -46.27
C THR A 136 10.10 16.80 -45.75
N GLU A 137 10.86 15.71 -45.65
CA GLU A 137 10.42 14.42 -45.15
C GLU A 137 11.10 14.12 -43.82
N LEU A 138 10.50 13.24 -43.02
CA LEU A 138 11.10 12.72 -41.80
C LEU A 138 11.28 11.22 -41.88
N ARG A 139 12.35 10.75 -41.26
CA ARG A 139 12.62 9.33 -41.15
C ARG A 139 13.00 8.98 -39.74
N ILE A 140 12.34 7.98 -39.17
CA ILE A 140 12.73 7.45 -37.86
C ILE A 140 14.03 6.66 -38.05
N ILE A 141 15.04 6.93 -37.22
CA ILE A 141 16.37 6.31 -37.34
C ILE A 141 16.57 5.26 -36.26
N SER A 142 16.14 5.57 -35.05
CA SER A 142 16.35 4.73 -33.88
C SER A 142 15.29 5.00 -32.82
N ASP A 143 15.07 4.00 -31.99
CA ASP A 143 14.19 4.03 -30.84
C ASP A 143 15.00 3.64 -29.59
N ASP A 144 15.18 4.59 -28.68
CA ASP A 144 15.86 4.35 -27.40
C ASP A 144 14.87 3.82 -26.37
N GLY A 145 14.86 2.50 -26.18
CA GLY A 145 13.96 1.81 -25.26
C GLY A 145 13.94 2.39 -23.84
N THR A 146 15.03 3.01 -23.38
CA THR A 146 15.13 3.61 -22.04
C THR A 146 14.35 4.92 -21.89
N ARG A 147 13.96 5.53 -23.01
CA ARG A 147 13.21 6.79 -23.09
C ARG A 147 11.76 6.56 -23.52
N ARG A 148 11.33 5.32 -23.73
CA ARG A 148 9.94 5.03 -24.12
C ARG A 148 9.04 5.50 -22.99
N VAL A 149 8.10 6.38 -23.30
CA VAL A 149 6.99 6.67 -22.39
C VAL A 149 6.02 5.50 -22.52
N LEU A 150 6.26 4.48 -21.71
CA LEU A 150 5.38 3.31 -21.60
C LEU A 150 4.09 3.65 -20.82
N PHE A 151 4.07 4.82 -20.15
CA PHE A 151 3.00 5.24 -19.25
C PHE A 151 2.85 6.77 -19.21
N ASP A 152 1.65 7.26 -19.51
CA ASP A 152 1.24 8.64 -19.30
C ASP A 152 -0.04 8.67 -18.45
N SER A 153 0.11 8.96 -17.15
CA SER A 153 -1.01 9.04 -16.20
C SER A 153 -2.06 10.12 -16.51
N SER A 154 -1.79 11.00 -17.49
CA SER A 154 -2.73 12.04 -17.92
C SER A 154 -3.69 11.57 -19.03
N LYS A 155 -3.48 10.38 -19.60
CA LYS A 155 -4.33 9.78 -20.65
C LYS A 155 -5.12 8.57 -20.07
N PRO A 156 -6.43 8.42 -20.37
CA PRO A 156 -7.26 7.38 -19.75
C PRO A 156 -6.94 5.98 -20.30
N GLY A 157 -6.65 5.02 -19.41
CA GLY A 157 -6.48 3.60 -19.71
C GLY A 157 -6.84 2.74 -18.49
N ASN A 158 -7.31 1.50 -18.69
CA ASN A 158 -7.78 0.63 -17.62
C ASN A 158 -6.62 -0.12 -16.91
N MET A 159 -6.87 -0.53 -15.66
CA MET A 159 -5.87 -1.14 -14.74
C MET A 159 -5.24 -2.44 -15.24
N SER A 160 -5.91 -3.22 -16.09
CA SER A 160 -5.36 -4.48 -16.62
C SER A 160 -4.18 -4.22 -17.56
N SER A 161 -4.33 -3.22 -18.45
CA SER A 161 -3.28 -2.76 -19.36
C SER A 161 -2.08 -2.13 -18.62
N GLN A 162 -2.31 -1.66 -17.38
CA GLN A 162 -1.29 -1.05 -16.53
C GLN A 162 -0.40 -2.10 -15.84
N SER A 163 -0.84 -3.36 -15.73
CA SER A 163 -0.08 -4.44 -15.08
C SER A 163 0.88 -5.17 -16.02
N GLN A 164 0.49 -5.43 -17.27
CA GLN A 164 1.33 -6.15 -18.24
C GLN A 164 2.58 -5.36 -18.68
N ASN A 165 2.51 -4.02 -18.68
CA ASN A 165 3.63 -3.16 -19.10
C ASN A 165 4.70 -2.92 -18.00
N LEU A 166 4.44 -3.32 -16.76
CA LEU A 166 5.41 -3.24 -15.65
C LEU A 166 6.41 -4.40 -15.68
N GLU A 167 6.00 -5.57 -16.17
CA GLU A 167 6.82 -6.79 -16.18
C GLU A 167 7.91 -6.78 -17.26
N MET A 168 7.72 -6.08 -18.39
CA MET A 168 8.74 -5.99 -19.45
C MET A 168 9.98 -5.15 -19.09
N SER A 169 9.96 -4.37 -18.01
CA SER A 169 11.08 -3.48 -17.64
C SER A 169 12.10 -4.13 -16.69
N GLU A 170 11.75 -5.24 -16.05
CA GLU A 170 12.61 -5.87 -15.04
C GLU A 170 13.54 -6.96 -15.62
N ASP A 171 13.36 -7.37 -16.88
CA ASP A 171 14.07 -8.53 -17.47
C ASP A 171 15.08 -8.20 -18.59
N MET A 172 15.60 -6.96 -18.69
CA MET A 172 16.73 -6.66 -19.60
C MET A 172 18.09 -6.86 -18.93
N GLY A 173 18.24 -7.93 -18.13
CA GLY A 173 19.37 -8.06 -17.24
C GLY A 173 19.72 -9.45 -16.74
N ASP A 174 19.45 -10.52 -17.47
CA ASP A 174 20.29 -11.71 -17.31
C ASP A 174 20.43 -12.53 -18.59
N ASN A 175 21.64 -12.97 -18.84
CA ASN A 175 22.06 -13.63 -20.06
C ASN A 175 22.38 -15.07 -19.67
N ASP A 176 21.35 -15.89 -19.43
CA ASP A 176 21.51 -17.32 -19.16
C ASP A 176 20.50 -18.15 -19.96
N THR A 177 21.08 -18.97 -20.84
CA THR A 177 20.43 -20.01 -21.62
C THR A 177 20.09 -21.19 -20.73
N ASP A 178 18.81 -21.51 -20.51
CA ASP A 178 18.39 -22.88 -20.20
C ASP A 178 16.96 -23.17 -20.67
N ASP A 179 16.79 -24.37 -21.22
CA ASP A 179 15.70 -24.77 -22.08
C ASP A 179 14.44 -25.18 -21.28
N GLY A 180 13.30 -24.62 -21.71
CA GLY A 180 12.02 -25.32 -21.73
C GLY A 180 11.10 -25.19 -20.51
N MET A 181 10.22 -24.18 -20.53
CA MET A 181 8.76 -24.35 -20.39
C MET A 181 8.06 -23.11 -20.94
N ASP A 182 7.19 -23.33 -21.92
CA ASP A 182 6.27 -22.40 -22.56
C ASP A 182 5.38 -21.69 -21.53
N TYR A 183 5.83 -20.52 -21.07
CA TYR A 183 5.04 -19.54 -20.33
C TYR A 183 5.01 -18.25 -21.14
N GLY A 184 4.00 -18.15 -22.01
CA GLY A 184 3.47 -16.88 -22.52
C GLY A 184 4.53 -15.88 -22.97
N ASP A 185 5.21 -16.22 -24.06
CA ASP A 185 5.81 -15.21 -24.94
C ASP A 185 4.77 -14.11 -25.17
N PRO A 186 5.06 -12.81 -24.96
CA PRO A 186 4.18 -11.76 -25.42
C PRO A 186 4.25 -11.82 -26.94
N GLU A 187 3.36 -12.60 -27.56
CA GLU A 187 3.13 -12.49 -28.99
C GLU A 187 2.91 -11.00 -29.27
N GLU A 188 3.78 -10.44 -30.11
CA GLU A 188 3.59 -9.16 -30.77
C GLU A 188 2.24 -9.21 -31.48
N SER A 189 1.19 -8.83 -30.76
CA SER A 189 -0.16 -8.86 -31.32
C SER A 189 -0.27 -7.68 -32.28
N ASP A 190 -0.51 -7.96 -33.56
CA ASP A 190 -0.78 -7.03 -34.67
C ASP A 190 -2.09 -6.23 -34.46
N TYR A 191 -2.48 -5.94 -33.23
CA TYR A 191 -3.70 -5.22 -32.90
C TYR A 191 -3.67 -4.58 -31.51
N LEU A 192 -4.37 -3.46 -31.38
CA LEU A 192 -4.68 -2.76 -30.14
C LEU A 192 -6.11 -3.09 -29.69
N GLU A 193 -6.28 -3.37 -28.41
CA GLU A 193 -7.60 -3.55 -27.79
C GLU A 193 -8.02 -2.33 -26.98
N ALA A 194 -9.25 -1.89 -27.18
CA ALA A 194 -9.86 -0.78 -26.45
C ALA A 194 -11.25 -1.15 -25.93
N PHE A 195 -11.65 -0.52 -24.82
CA PHE A 195 -12.95 -0.73 -24.19
C PHE A 195 -13.62 0.63 -23.95
N VAL A 196 -14.89 0.74 -24.32
CA VAL A 196 -15.68 1.96 -24.17
C VAL A 196 -17.05 1.61 -23.61
N PRO A 197 -17.56 2.33 -22.58
CA PRO A 197 -18.91 2.14 -22.11
C PRO A 197 -19.91 2.27 -23.26
N VAL A 198 -20.93 1.41 -23.32
CA VAL A 198 -21.96 1.46 -24.37
C VAL A 198 -22.65 2.83 -24.43
N THR A 199 -22.76 3.53 -23.29
CA THR A 199 -23.32 4.89 -23.22
C THR A 199 -22.50 5.94 -23.97
N ASP A 200 -21.19 5.72 -24.08
CA ASP A 200 -20.22 6.65 -24.67
C ASP A 200 -19.78 6.19 -26.07
N TRP A 201 -20.34 5.08 -26.57
CA TRP A 201 -20.00 4.52 -27.88
C TRP A 201 -20.54 5.37 -29.02
N ASN A 202 -19.63 5.83 -29.89
CA ASN A 202 -19.96 6.53 -31.13
C ASN A 202 -19.17 5.93 -32.31
N GLU A 203 -19.84 5.08 -33.08
CA GLU A 203 -19.24 4.41 -34.24
C GLU A 203 -18.76 5.40 -35.32
N THR A 204 -19.44 6.53 -35.50
CA THR A 204 -19.07 7.52 -36.51
C THR A 204 -17.75 8.23 -36.18
N GLU A 205 -17.48 8.46 -34.90
CA GLU A 205 -16.19 9.01 -34.45
C GLU A 205 -15.06 8.01 -34.67
N LEU A 206 -15.28 6.74 -34.30
CA LEU A 206 -14.28 5.70 -34.54
C LEU A 206 -14.00 5.50 -36.03
N GLU A 207 -15.03 5.49 -36.88
CA GLU A 207 -14.86 5.43 -38.34
C GLU A 207 -14.01 6.59 -38.86
N THR A 208 -14.20 7.79 -38.30
CA THR A 208 -13.45 8.99 -38.71
C THR A 208 -11.98 8.86 -38.36
N ILE A 209 -11.68 8.40 -37.14
CA ILE A 209 -10.32 8.15 -36.66
C ILE A 209 -9.68 7.01 -37.47
N ALA A 210 -10.39 5.90 -37.66
CA ALA A 210 -9.89 4.76 -38.41
C ALA A 210 -9.54 5.13 -39.87
N LYS A 211 -10.37 5.95 -40.52
CA LYS A 211 -10.09 6.52 -41.86
C LYS A 211 -8.88 7.46 -41.84
N GLN A 212 -8.74 8.29 -40.81
CA GLN A 212 -7.60 9.22 -40.68
C GLN A 212 -6.26 8.48 -40.62
N TYR A 213 -6.21 7.34 -39.92
CA TYR A 213 -4.99 6.55 -39.75
C TYR A 213 -4.91 5.33 -40.69
N ASN A 214 -5.89 5.14 -41.57
CA ASN A 214 -5.99 4.01 -42.51
C ASN A 214 -5.88 2.63 -41.82
N VAL A 215 -6.51 2.48 -40.65
CA VAL A 215 -6.53 1.24 -39.86
C VAL A 215 -7.88 0.53 -39.97
N SER A 216 -7.86 -0.80 -39.84
CA SER A 216 -9.08 -1.61 -39.79
C SER A 216 -9.43 -1.97 -38.35
N TYR A 217 -10.72 -2.15 -38.05
CA TYR A 217 -11.18 -2.48 -36.71
C TYR A 217 -12.37 -3.44 -36.71
N THR A 218 -12.56 -4.13 -35.59
CA THR A 218 -13.78 -4.89 -35.27
C THR A 218 -14.35 -4.45 -33.93
N THR A 219 -15.66 -4.64 -33.75
CA THR A 219 -16.37 -4.24 -32.52
C THR A 219 -17.23 -5.39 -32.02
N GLN A 220 -17.33 -5.52 -30.70
CA GLN A 220 -18.16 -6.50 -30.03
C GLN A 220 -18.77 -5.89 -28.77
N GLU A 221 -20.10 -5.95 -28.64
CA GLU A 221 -20.77 -5.60 -27.39
C GLU A 221 -20.56 -6.70 -26.35
N VAL A 222 -19.98 -6.33 -25.21
CA VAL A 222 -19.76 -7.19 -24.06
C VAL A 222 -20.79 -6.83 -23.00
N LYS A 223 -21.81 -7.70 -22.88
CA LYS A 223 -22.85 -7.55 -21.86
C LYS A 223 -22.27 -7.75 -20.48
N ASN A 224 -22.73 -6.95 -19.54
CA ASN A 224 -22.41 -7.08 -18.14
C ASN A 224 -23.03 -8.38 -17.59
N GLU A 225 -22.21 -9.42 -17.48
CA GLU A 225 -22.57 -10.67 -16.81
C GLU A 225 -22.01 -10.67 -15.39
N ASN A 226 -22.71 -11.32 -14.45
CA ASN A 226 -22.14 -11.59 -13.14
C ASN A 226 -21.09 -12.69 -13.26
N TRP A 227 -19.88 -12.30 -13.68
CA TRP A 227 -18.75 -13.19 -13.92
C TRP A 227 -18.37 -13.99 -12.66
N ASN A 228 -18.56 -13.43 -11.46
CA ASN A 228 -18.39 -14.18 -10.21
C ASN A 228 -19.35 -15.37 -10.14
N ALA A 229 -20.66 -15.16 -10.35
CA ALA A 229 -21.64 -16.24 -10.28
C ALA A 229 -21.41 -17.31 -11.36
N LYS A 230 -21.00 -16.90 -12.57
CA LYS A 230 -20.65 -17.81 -13.66
C LYS A 230 -19.42 -18.63 -13.32
N TRP A 231 -18.37 -18.00 -12.78
CA TRP A 231 -17.14 -18.65 -12.35
C TRP A 231 -17.37 -19.60 -11.16
N GLU A 232 -18.13 -19.17 -10.15
CA GLU A 232 -18.51 -19.98 -8.96
C GLU A 232 -19.26 -21.26 -9.35
N SER A 233 -20.06 -21.22 -10.43
CA SER A 233 -20.79 -22.41 -10.93
C SER A 233 -19.90 -23.49 -11.54
N SER A 234 -18.67 -23.15 -11.88
CA SER A 234 -17.69 -24.04 -12.54
C SER A 234 -16.46 -24.35 -11.69
N PHE A 235 -16.43 -23.86 -10.44
CA PHE A 235 -15.34 -24.10 -9.52
C PHE A 235 -15.55 -25.44 -8.80
N GLU A 236 -14.54 -26.31 -8.75
CA GLU A 236 -14.61 -27.60 -8.06
C GLU A 236 -13.62 -27.65 -6.89
N PRO A 237 -13.89 -28.41 -5.81
CA PRO A 237 -12.90 -28.64 -4.76
C PRO A 237 -11.64 -29.36 -5.29
N VAL A 238 -10.46 -28.96 -4.80
CA VAL A 238 -9.19 -29.66 -5.06
C VAL A 238 -8.92 -30.61 -3.91
N ILE A 239 -8.70 -31.89 -4.20
CA ILE A 239 -8.39 -32.92 -3.20
C ILE A 239 -6.98 -33.44 -3.45
N VAL A 240 -6.13 -33.35 -2.43
CA VAL A 240 -4.73 -33.79 -2.51
C VAL A 240 -4.52 -35.00 -1.60
N ASP A 241 -4.45 -36.19 -2.21
CA ASP A 241 -4.06 -37.48 -1.62
C ASP A 241 -4.73 -37.86 -0.29
N GLY A 242 -5.96 -37.39 -0.05
CA GLY A 242 -6.68 -37.59 1.23
C GLY A 242 -6.09 -36.83 2.42
N PHE A 243 -5.01 -36.05 2.21
CA PHE A 243 -4.37 -35.24 3.24
C PHE A 243 -5.10 -33.91 3.41
N CYS A 244 -5.41 -33.21 2.33
CA CYS A 244 -6.04 -31.90 2.38
C CYS A 244 -7.04 -31.68 1.23
N ALA A 245 -8.21 -31.14 1.54
CA ALA A 245 -9.13 -30.60 0.55
C ALA A 245 -9.13 -29.06 0.60
N ILE A 246 -9.01 -28.42 -0.56
CA ILE A 246 -9.26 -26.98 -0.73
C ILE A 246 -10.63 -26.83 -1.38
N ARG A 247 -11.55 -26.16 -0.69
CA ARG A 247 -12.90 -25.92 -1.22
C ARG A 247 -13.35 -24.49 -0.97
N ALA A 248 -14.28 -24.01 -1.80
CA ALA A 248 -14.96 -22.76 -1.50
C ALA A 248 -15.91 -22.92 -0.30
N ASP A 249 -16.22 -21.80 0.34
CA ASP A 249 -17.23 -21.72 1.41
C ASP A 249 -18.62 -22.17 0.98
N PHE A 250 -18.97 -22.05 -0.31
CA PHE A 250 -20.22 -22.52 -0.90
C PHE A 250 -20.24 -24.00 -1.31
N HIS A 251 -19.11 -24.71 -1.22
CA HIS A 251 -19.05 -26.17 -1.43
C HIS A 251 -19.37 -26.93 -0.13
N GLU A 252 -20.04 -28.07 -0.27
CA GLU A 252 -20.22 -29.01 0.84
C GLU A 252 -18.86 -29.48 1.39
N PRO A 253 -18.76 -29.77 2.70
CA PRO A 253 -17.56 -30.37 3.29
C PRO A 253 -17.14 -31.66 2.58
N VAL A 254 -15.83 -31.87 2.45
CA VAL A 254 -15.29 -33.06 1.78
C VAL A 254 -15.03 -34.14 2.83
N ASP A 255 -15.72 -35.28 2.73
CA ASP A 255 -15.51 -36.41 3.62
C ASP A 255 -14.22 -37.18 3.31
N GLY A 256 -13.55 -37.71 4.33
CA GLY A 256 -12.40 -38.61 4.18
C GLY A 256 -11.04 -37.95 3.99
N VAL A 257 -10.93 -36.63 4.19
CA VAL A 257 -9.66 -35.89 4.19
C VAL A 257 -9.21 -35.51 5.61
N GLN A 258 -7.90 -35.40 5.86
CA GLN A 258 -7.37 -35.06 7.19
C GLN A 258 -7.52 -33.57 7.53
N HIS A 259 -7.41 -32.71 6.53
CA HIS A 259 -7.51 -31.27 6.66
C HIS A 259 -8.43 -30.68 5.58
N GLU A 260 -9.15 -29.61 5.94
CA GLU A 260 -9.91 -28.80 4.99
C GLU A 260 -9.41 -27.36 5.06
N ILE A 261 -9.11 -26.79 3.89
CA ILE A 261 -8.84 -25.37 3.70
C ILE A 261 -10.07 -24.80 2.99
N VAL A 262 -10.81 -23.97 3.71
CA VAL A 262 -11.98 -23.28 3.18
C VAL A 262 -11.56 -21.89 2.70
N ILE A 263 -11.79 -21.60 1.43
CA ILE A 263 -11.43 -20.34 0.78
C ILE A 263 -12.67 -19.58 0.30
N THR A 264 -12.55 -18.26 0.18
CA THR A 264 -13.56 -17.40 -0.47
C THR A 264 -12.92 -16.77 -1.71
N PRO A 265 -12.93 -17.47 -2.86
CA PRO A 265 -12.04 -17.15 -3.98
C PRO A 265 -12.41 -15.86 -4.73
N LYS A 266 -13.69 -15.54 -4.97
CA LYS A 266 -14.13 -14.29 -5.65
C LYS A 266 -13.32 -13.93 -6.92
N MET A 267 -13.05 -14.89 -7.80
CA MET A 267 -12.15 -14.73 -8.97
C MET A 267 -10.70 -14.28 -8.65
N SER A 268 -10.22 -14.54 -7.44
CA SER A 268 -8.85 -14.22 -7.00
C SER A 268 -7.89 -15.37 -7.34
N PHE A 269 -6.61 -15.04 -7.53
CA PHE A 269 -5.52 -16.04 -7.57
C PHE A 269 -5.44 -16.81 -6.24
N GLY A 270 -5.09 -18.11 -6.30
CA GLY A 270 -4.91 -18.97 -5.10
C GLY A 270 -5.99 -20.02 -4.86
N THR A 271 -6.72 -20.43 -5.90
CA THR A 271 -7.87 -21.36 -5.79
C THR A 271 -7.50 -22.85 -5.65
N GLY A 272 -6.21 -23.16 -5.44
CA GLY A 272 -5.71 -24.53 -5.25
C GLY A 272 -5.42 -25.31 -6.53
N HIS A 273 -5.88 -24.85 -7.69
CA HIS A 273 -5.77 -25.60 -8.96
C HIS A 273 -4.42 -25.49 -9.65
N HIS A 274 -3.52 -24.65 -9.14
CA HIS A 274 -2.18 -24.50 -9.69
C HIS A 274 -1.30 -25.70 -9.27
N ALA A 275 -0.51 -26.24 -10.20
CA ALA A 275 0.28 -27.45 -9.98
C ALA A 275 1.24 -27.32 -8.77
N THR A 276 1.82 -26.14 -8.56
CA THR A 276 2.69 -25.87 -7.41
C THR A 276 1.95 -25.97 -6.07
N THR A 277 0.67 -25.58 -6.01
CA THR A 277 -0.14 -25.71 -4.79
C THR A 277 -0.35 -27.17 -4.41
N GLN A 278 -0.64 -28.01 -5.40
CA GLN A 278 -0.77 -29.45 -5.18
C GLN A 278 0.55 -30.06 -4.68
N LEU A 279 1.69 -29.75 -5.33
CA LEU A 279 3.01 -30.24 -4.92
C LEU A 279 3.39 -29.80 -3.50
N MET A 280 3.10 -28.56 -3.13
CA MET A 280 3.37 -28.05 -1.78
C MET A 280 2.51 -28.74 -0.73
N ILE A 281 1.23 -28.97 -0.99
CA ILE A 281 0.33 -29.69 -0.07
C ILE A 281 0.74 -31.16 0.07
N GLN A 282 1.17 -31.79 -1.02
CA GLN A 282 1.78 -33.13 -0.96
C GLN A 282 3.03 -33.13 -0.09
N HIS A 283 3.90 -32.13 -0.22
CA HIS A 283 5.09 -32.02 0.62
C HIS A 283 4.71 -31.78 2.10
N MET A 284 3.71 -30.94 2.36
CA MET A 284 3.19 -30.69 3.71
C MET A 284 2.68 -31.96 4.38
N SER A 285 2.15 -32.93 3.64
CA SER A 285 1.74 -34.23 4.21
C SER A 285 2.88 -35.00 4.89
N THR A 286 4.13 -34.66 4.58
CA THR A 286 5.33 -35.26 5.18
C THR A 286 5.81 -34.53 6.44
N ILE A 287 5.20 -33.39 6.78
CA ILE A 287 5.63 -32.51 7.87
C ILE A 287 4.71 -32.72 9.09
N ASP A 288 5.31 -32.99 10.26
CA ASP A 288 4.55 -32.98 11.52
C ASP A 288 4.34 -31.53 12.00
N PHE A 289 3.09 -31.06 11.96
CA PHE A 289 2.70 -29.71 12.36
C PHE A 289 2.39 -29.56 13.85
N LYS A 290 2.41 -30.63 14.65
CA LYS A 290 2.07 -30.54 16.09
C LYS A 290 3.00 -29.58 16.82
N GLN A 291 2.39 -28.56 17.45
CA GLN A 291 3.09 -27.53 18.25
C GLN A 291 4.12 -26.70 17.46
N LYS A 292 3.98 -26.59 16.13
CA LYS A 292 4.81 -25.72 15.30
C LYS A 292 4.04 -24.48 14.85
N GLU A 293 4.73 -23.36 14.81
CA GLU A 293 4.24 -22.13 14.20
C GLU A 293 4.68 -22.08 12.74
N VAL A 294 3.79 -21.65 11.84
CA VAL A 294 4.05 -21.56 10.40
C VAL A 294 3.97 -20.09 10.00
N LEU A 295 4.96 -19.64 9.20
CA LEU A 295 4.95 -18.33 8.57
C LEU A 295 4.28 -18.46 7.21
N ASP A 296 3.15 -17.78 7.02
CA ASP A 296 2.52 -17.67 5.71
C ASP A 296 3.25 -16.60 4.87
N PHE A 297 3.78 -17.01 3.72
CA PHE A 297 4.51 -16.16 2.78
C PHE A 297 3.94 -16.38 1.39
N GLY A 298 2.85 -15.68 1.08
CA GLY A 298 2.24 -15.66 -0.25
C GLY A 298 2.24 -14.24 -0.84
N THR A 299 2.82 -14.07 -2.03
CA THR A 299 2.72 -12.83 -2.82
C THR A 299 1.53 -12.94 -3.76
N GLY A 300 0.32 -12.94 -3.21
CA GLY A 300 -0.90 -12.92 -4.01
C GLY A 300 -1.22 -11.49 -4.46
N THR A 301 -1.32 -11.27 -5.76
CA THR A 301 -1.82 -10.01 -6.34
C THR A 301 -3.31 -9.89 -6.05
N LYS A 302 -3.68 -9.42 -4.86
CA LYS A 302 -5.04 -8.96 -4.58
C LYS A 302 -5.18 -7.55 -5.14
N ASN A 303 -5.87 -7.46 -6.27
CA ASN A 303 -6.45 -6.22 -6.74
C ASN A 303 -7.27 -5.60 -5.59
N SER A 304 -6.98 -4.33 -5.30
CA SER A 304 -7.63 -3.49 -4.29
C SER A 304 -7.51 -3.95 -2.84
N GLY A 305 -6.55 -3.36 -2.11
CA GLY A 305 -6.87 -2.88 -0.76
C GLY A 305 -5.84 -3.11 0.34
N ASP A 306 -4.89 -4.04 0.22
CA ASP A 306 -3.97 -4.35 1.32
C ASP A 306 -2.49 -4.35 0.92
N MET A 307 -1.80 -3.37 1.50
CA MET A 307 -0.37 -3.32 1.82
C MET A 307 0.68 -2.95 0.76
N LEU A 308 1.49 -1.96 1.16
CA LEU A 308 2.89 -1.69 0.80
C LEU A 308 3.21 -0.91 -0.48
N ASN A 309 2.67 0.31 -0.60
CA ASN A 309 3.42 1.39 -1.24
C ASN A 309 4.50 1.92 -0.27
N ILE A 310 5.66 1.24 -0.22
CA ILE A 310 6.93 1.91 0.09
C ILE A 310 7.75 1.96 -1.21
N ARG A 311 7.24 2.68 -2.21
CA ARG A 311 8.12 3.49 -3.04
C ARG A 311 7.97 4.91 -2.52
N THR A 312 8.99 5.38 -1.79
CA THR A 312 9.20 6.81 -1.59
C THR A 312 9.30 7.45 -2.98
N LEU A 313 8.17 7.90 -3.51
CA LEU A 313 8.15 8.71 -4.71
C LEU A 313 8.97 9.95 -4.40
N SER A 314 10.03 10.08 -5.20
CA SER A 314 10.92 11.21 -5.28
C SER A 314 10.09 12.49 -5.41
N THR A 315 9.88 13.18 -4.29
CA THR A 315 9.90 14.65 -4.12
C THR A 315 9.29 15.04 -2.76
N GLY A 316 10.14 15.22 -1.75
CA GLY A 316 9.84 16.13 -0.63
C GLY A 316 9.45 15.52 0.72
N SER A 317 10.44 15.42 1.61
CA SER A 317 10.31 15.67 3.05
C SER A 317 9.45 14.77 3.96
N ARG A 318 8.59 13.89 3.46
CA ARG A 318 7.56 13.22 4.29
C ARG A 318 7.27 11.82 3.77
N GLY A 319 6.98 10.90 4.68
CA GLY A 319 6.51 9.55 4.38
C GLY A 319 5.30 9.20 5.22
N TRP A 320 4.63 8.10 4.91
CA TRP A 320 3.48 7.61 5.67
C TRP A 320 3.43 6.09 5.67
N ALA A 321 2.72 5.52 6.64
CA ALA A 321 2.43 4.10 6.75
C ALA A 321 0.99 3.90 7.23
N VAL A 322 0.36 2.81 6.78
CA VAL A 322 -1.00 2.42 7.18
C VAL A 322 -0.91 1.29 8.19
N PHE A 323 -1.80 1.33 9.18
CA PHE A 323 -1.94 0.30 10.18
C PHE A 323 -3.41 -0.07 10.35
N ASP A 324 -3.70 -1.35 10.36
CA ASP A 324 -5.04 -1.88 10.61
C ASP A 324 -5.30 -2.01 12.12
N LEU A 325 -6.38 -1.37 12.59
CA LEU A 325 -6.86 -1.48 13.96
C LEU A 325 -8.14 -2.34 14.07
N SER A 326 -8.57 -3.00 13.01
CA SER A 326 -9.80 -3.82 12.94
C SER A 326 -9.81 -4.99 13.93
N THR A 327 -8.63 -5.51 14.26
CA THR A 327 -8.45 -6.61 15.20
C THR A 327 -8.61 -6.19 16.67
N ILE A 328 -8.58 -4.88 16.96
CA ILE A 328 -8.80 -4.36 18.32
C ILE A 328 -10.32 -4.31 18.57
N PRO A 329 -10.83 -4.94 19.66
CA PRO A 329 -12.25 -4.92 19.95
C PRO A 329 -12.79 -3.50 20.14
N ALA A 330 -13.96 -3.24 19.56
CA ALA A 330 -14.62 -1.94 19.67
C ALA A 330 -14.78 -1.50 21.14
N GLY A 331 -14.38 -0.27 21.43
CA GLY A 331 -14.43 0.33 22.77
C GLY A 331 -13.31 -0.11 23.72
N ALA A 332 -12.33 -0.90 23.27
CA ALA A 332 -11.12 -1.17 24.05
C ALA A 332 -10.41 0.14 24.44
N ILE A 333 -9.85 0.16 25.65
CA ILE A 333 -9.03 1.29 26.13
C ILE A 333 -7.57 0.98 25.85
N ILE A 334 -6.91 1.84 25.10
CA ILE A 334 -5.49 1.70 24.77
C ILE A 334 -4.67 2.22 25.95
N THR A 335 -3.99 1.32 26.65
CA THR A 335 -3.17 1.68 27.82
C THR A 335 -1.78 2.18 27.44
N SER A 336 -1.24 1.73 26.31
CA SER A 336 0.04 2.20 25.78
C SER A 336 0.17 1.86 24.29
N ALA A 337 0.96 2.66 23.56
CA ALA A 337 1.34 2.35 22.20
C ALA A 337 2.76 2.83 21.89
N GLN A 338 3.45 2.12 21.00
CA GLN A 338 4.79 2.43 20.52
C GLN A 338 4.88 2.28 19.01
N VAL A 339 5.56 3.22 18.35
CA VAL A 339 5.88 3.14 16.92
C VAL A 339 7.35 2.77 16.77
N LYS A 340 7.63 1.68 16.06
CA LYS A 340 8.98 1.17 15.83
C LYS A 340 9.34 1.26 14.35
N PHE A 341 10.47 1.88 14.06
CA PHE A 341 10.93 2.09 12.68
C PHE A 341 12.45 2.30 12.66
N ARG A 342 13.07 2.11 11.50
CA ARG A 342 14.48 2.41 11.27
C ARG A 342 14.60 3.62 10.35
N THR A 343 15.52 4.50 10.67
CA THR A 343 15.91 5.61 9.80
C THR A 343 17.14 5.23 8.99
N PHE A 344 17.21 5.68 7.74
CA PHE A 344 18.45 5.71 6.95
C PHE A 344 18.67 7.12 6.44
N SER A 345 19.85 7.68 6.68
CA SER A 345 20.20 9.04 6.27
C SER A 345 21.70 9.16 6.03
N THR A 346 22.08 9.97 5.06
CA THR A 346 23.47 10.36 4.81
C THR A 346 23.97 11.42 5.80
N THR A 347 23.08 12.05 6.58
CA THR A 347 23.41 13.09 7.56
C THR A 347 22.63 12.97 8.88
N ASN A 348 23.28 13.25 10.01
CA ASN A 348 22.62 13.32 11.32
C ASN A 348 21.89 14.67 11.48
N SER A 349 20.67 14.64 12.03
CA SER A 349 19.89 15.84 12.37
C SER A 349 19.34 15.76 13.79
N GLY A 350 19.62 16.77 14.63
CA GLY A 350 19.02 16.90 15.96
C GLY A 350 17.66 17.60 15.97
N ALA A 351 17.07 17.89 14.80
CA ALA A 351 15.78 18.57 14.71
C ALA A 351 14.64 17.67 15.21
N THR A 352 13.59 18.30 15.76
CA THR A 352 12.39 17.60 16.22
C THR A 352 11.56 17.11 15.03
N ASN A 353 11.56 15.79 14.84
CA ASN A 353 10.68 15.10 13.93
C ASN A 353 9.33 14.82 14.60
N ARG A 354 8.32 14.47 13.81
CA ARG A 354 6.97 14.18 14.33
C ARG A 354 6.38 12.95 13.67
N ILE A 355 5.70 12.14 14.48
CA ILE A 355 4.76 11.12 14.01
C ILE A 355 3.37 11.70 14.16
N ARG A 356 2.57 11.67 13.09
CA ARG A 356 1.22 12.23 13.08
C ARG A 356 0.16 11.24 12.68
N GLY A 357 -0.94 11.21 13.40
CA GLY A 357 -2.14 10.49 13.07
C GLY A 357 -2.98 11.34 12.12
N VAL A 358 -3.34 10.77 10.99
CA VAL A 358 -4.12 11.42 9.95
C VAL A 358 -5.42 10.66 9.77
N SER A 359 -6.54 11.36 9.83
CA SER A 359 -7.86 10.78 9.51
C SER A 359 -8.10 10.82 8.01
N GLY A 360 -8.57 9.71 7.44
CA GLY A 360 -8.92 9.56 6.03
C GLY A 360 -8.27 8.35 5.36
N ASN A 361 -8.84 7.89 4.24
CA ASN A 361 -8.32 6.74 3.50
C ASN A 361 -7.20 7.20 2.54
N PRO A 362 -5.94 6.76 2.73
CA PRO A 362 -4.80 7.18 1.91
C PRO A 362 -4.93 6.78 0.44
N VAL A 363 -5.68 5.72 0.11
CA VAL A 363 -5.94 5.27 -1.26
C VAL A 363 -6.75 6.31 -2.03
N THR A 364 -7.63 7.04 -1.35
CA THR A 364 -8.49 8.09 -1.95
C THR A 364 -7.91 9.50 -1.84
N MET A 365 -6.82 9.68 -1.09
CA MET A 365 -6.26 10.98 -0.77
C MET A 365 -5.07 11.32 -1.69
N GLY A 366 -5.35 12.10 -2.74
CA GLY A 366 -4.33 12.62 -3.66
C GLY A 366 -3.30 13.58 -3.02
N GLY A 367 -2.17 13.78 -3.71
CA GLY A 367 -0.91 14.35 -3.21
C GLY A 367 -0.99 15.59 -2.31
N THR A 368 -1.68 16.67 -2.71
CA THR A 368 -1.72 17.93 -1.93
C THR A 368 -2.54 17.81 -0.64
N THR A 369 -3.63 17.04 -0.69
CA THR A 369 -4.50 16.81 0.47
C THR A 369 -3.77 16.02 1.55
N LEU A 370 -3.10 14.94 1.14
CA LEU A 370 -2.26 14.16 2.03
C LEU A 370 -1.11 15.00 2.61
N PHE A 371 -0.45 15.82 1.79
CA PHE A 371 0.62 16.71 2.25
C PHE A 371 0.16 17.66 3.38
N ASN A 372 -1.03 18.25 3.25
CA ASN A 372 -1.59 19.15 4.24
C ASN A 372 -1.99 18.42 5.53
N LEU A 373 -2.59 17.23 5.41
CA LEU A 373 -2.98 16.44 6.58
C LEU A 373 -1.78 15.93 7.37
N LEU A 374 -0.67 15.58 6.69
CA LEU A 374 0.61 15.29 7.33
C LEU A 374 1.20 16.51 8.07
N ASN A 375 0.67 17.72 7.89
CA ASN A 375 1.08 18.90 8.68
C ASN A 375 0.18 19.12 9.90
N THR A 376 -1.12 18.87 9.76
CA THR A 376 -2.14 19.24 10.74
C THR A 376 -2.61 18.08 11.62
N GLY A 377 -2.29 16.84 11.25
CA GLY A 377 -2.68 15.64 11.99
C GLY A 377 -2.21 15.61 13.44
N THR A 378 -2.89 14.80 14.25
CA THR A 378 -2.65 14.64 15.68
C THR A 378 -1.22 14.20 15.92
N VAL A 379 -0.48 14.89 16.79
CA VAL A 379 0.90 14.52 17.12
C VAL A 379 0.90 13.28 18.01
N LEU A 380 1.29 12.13 17.46
CA LEU A 380 1.48 10.90 18.24
C LEU A 380 2.80 10.95 19.00
N ASN A 381 3.84 11.53 18.41
CA ASN A 381 5.15 11.69 19.03
C ASN A 381 5.89 12.88 18.40
N ALA A 382 6.74 13.53 19.19
CA ALA A 382 7.67 14.55 18.72
C ALA A 382 9.04 14.39 19.41
N SER A 383 10.04 13.94 18.67
CA SER A 383 11.38 13.62 19.18
C SER A 383 12.44 13.79 18.09
N SER A 384 13.71 13.75 18.47
CA SER A 384 14.81 13.61 17.50
C SER A 384 15.06 12.12 17.25
N TRP A 385 15.32 11.77 15.99
CA TRP A 385 15.62 10.38 15.59
C TRP A 385 17.08 10.28 15.19
N PRO A 386 17.91 9.40 15.81
CA PRO A 386 19.25 9.09 15.30
C PRO A 386 19.20 8.61 13.85
N ALA A 387 20.21 8.93 13.03
CA ALA A 387 20.33 8.37 11.69
C ALA A 387 20.82 6.92 11.71
N ASN A 388 20.43 6.13 10.70
CA ASN A 388 20.92 4.77 10.46
C ASN A 388 20.68 3.83 11.65
N ALA A 389 19.63 4.10 12.44
CA ALA A 389 19.33 3.43 13.70
C ALA A 389 17.86 3.02 13.79
N ALA A 390 17.59 2.01 14.62
CA ALA A 390 16.23 1.67 15.02
C ALA A 390 15.74 2.67 16.07
N ASN A 391 14.47 3.07 15.95
CA ASN A 391 13.79 4.02 16.80
C ASN A 391 12.55 3.34 17.38
N THR A 392 12.28 3.60 18.66
CA THR A 392 11.08 3.16 19.36
C THR A 392 10.48 4.38 20.03
N GLU A 393 9.39 4.87 19.46
CA GLU A 393 8.77 6.12 19.85
C GLU A 393 7.47 5.86 20.60
N THR A 394 7.43 6.27 21.87
CA THR A 394 6.22 6.19 22.70
C THR A 394 5.18 7.18 22.21
N VAL A 395 3.95 6.70 22.08
CA VAL A 395 2.80 7.52 21.69
C VAL A 395 2.32 8.35 22.89
N THR A 396 2.09 9.64 22.67
CA THR A 396 1.58 10.59 23.69
C THR A 396 0.13 10.27 24.07
N SER A 397 -0.36 10.79 25.20
CA SER A 397 -1.75 10.62 25.62
C SER A 397 -2.77 11.08 24.57
N ALA A 398 -2.49 12.19 23.87
CA ALA A 398 -3.34 12.66 22.76
C ALA A 398 -3.31 11.69 21.57
N GLY A 399 -2.16 11.07 21.31
CA GLY A 399 -2.03 10.00 20.32
C GLY A 399 -2.80 8.75 20.70
N LEU A 400 -2.81 8.34 21.98
CA LEU A 400 -3.61 7.20 22.44
C LEU A 400 -5.10 7.45 22.22
N THR A 401 -5.60 8.64 22.58
CA THR A 401 -7.00 9.03 22.32
C THR A 401 -7.31 9.03 20.82
N TYR A 402 -6.37 9.46 19.97
CA TYR A 402 -6.54 9.35 18.52
C TYR A 402 -6.66 7.89 18.08
N LEU A 403 -5.81 6.99 18.55
CA LEU A 403 -5.89 5.56 18.21
C LEU A 403 -7.22 4.95 18.67
N GLU A 404 -7.66 5.26 19.89
CA GLU A 404 -8.94 4.79 20.45
C GLU A 404 -10.14 5.21 19.59
N ASN A 405 -10.15 6.46 19.13
CA ASN A 405 -11.23 6.99 18.28
C ASN A 405 -11.26 6.39 16.87
N ASN A 406 -10.21 5.67 16.46
CA ASN A 406 -10.12 5.06 15.13
C ASN A 406 -10.01 3.51 15.20
N ILE A 407 -10.32 2.89 16.35
CA ILE A 407 -10.43 1.43 16.46
C ILE A 407 -11.49 0.92 15.47
N GLY A 408 -11.21 -0.21 14.81
CA GLY A 408 -12.15 -0.85 13.88
C GLY A 408 -11.87 -0.59 12.40
N GLY A 409 -10.81 0.13 12.05
CA GLY A 409 -10.40 0.33 10.67
C GLY A 409 -8.94 0.76 10.54
N ASP A 410 -8.57 1.13 9.31
CA ASP A 410 -7.22 1.58 8.99
C ASP A 410 -6.95 3.00 9.49
N ILE A 411 -5.74 3.19 10.01
CA ILE A 411 -5.20 4.50 10.36
C ILE A 411 -3.97 4.81 9.52
N LEU A 412 -3.77 6.11 9.29
CA LEU A 412 -2.62 6.63 8.58
C LEU A 412 -1.67 7.33 9.55
N LEU A 413 -0.44 6.86 9.62
CA LEU A 413 0.63 7.54 10.36
C LEU A 413 1.62 8.21 9.42
N GLY A 414 1.76 9.52 9.59
CA GLY A 414 2.71 10.36 8.89
C GLY A 414 4.03 10.53 9.62
N PHE A 415 5.14 10.34 8.91
CA PHE A 415 6.49 10.64 9.37
C PHE A 415 6.93 11.99 8.80
N VAL A 416 7.06 12.99 9.66
CA VAL A 416 7.31 14.38 9.29
C VAL A 416 8.66 14.82 9.82
N ARG A 417 9.57 15.16 8.92
CA ARG A 417 10.89 15.66 9.31
C ARG A 417 10.85 17.07 9.89
N GLY A 418 11.76 17.32 10.83
CA GLY A 418 11.97 18.66 11.41
C GLY A 418 12.97 19.55 10.65
N SER A 419 13.71 19.00 9.68
CA SER A 419 14.82 19.70 9.00
C SER A 419 14.93 19.35 7.51
N THR A 420 15.93 19.91 6.82
CA THR A 420 16.23 19.63 5.40
C THR A 420 16.94 18.30 5.17
N ASN A 421 17.43 17.61 6.22
CA ASN A 421 18.11 16.32 6.10
C ASN A 421 17.14 15.21 5.63
N GLN A 422 17.65 14.25 4.86
CA GLN A 422 16.84 13.18 4.26
C GLN A 422 16.84 11.93 5.15
N TYR A 423 15.75 11.69 5.86
CA TYR A 423 15.51 10.41 6.52
C TYR A 423 14.59 9.56 5.66
N ASN A 424 15.11 8.41 5.21
CA ASN A 424 14.28 7.34 4.71
C ASN A 424 13.81 6.49 5.89
N ILE A 425 12.52 6.21 5.96
CA ILE A 425 11.92 5.42 7.04
C ILE A 425 11.66 4.01 6.51
N TYR A 426 12.16 3.01 7.22
CA TYR A 426 12.00 1.59 6.94
C TYR A 426 11.52 0.86 8.20
N GLY A 427 11.19 -0.42 8.05
CA GLY A 427 10.87 -1.30 9.17
C GLY A 427 12.01 -1.58 10.14
N ASN A 428 11.64 -2.15 11.27
CA ASN A 428 12.45 -2.21 12.49
C ASN A 428 13.67 -3.17 12.42
N THR A 429 13.74 -4.08 11.43
CA THR A 429 14.85 -5.06 11.32
C THR A 429 15.88 -4.67 10.24
N ALA A 430 16.86 -5.51 9.91
CA ALA A 430 17.92 -5.18 8.95
C ALA A 430 17.68 -5.76 7.53
N SER A 431 16.54 -6.40 7.27
CA SER A 431 16.21 -7.06 6.00
C SER A 431 15.15 -6.28 5.21
N ALA A 432 15.23 -6.24 3.88
CA ALA A 432 14.41 -5.43 2.98
C ALA A 432 12.87 -5.70 3.00
N ALA A 433 12.37 -6.60 3.86
CA ALA A 433 10.93 -6.90 4.07
C ALA A 433 10.24 -5.98 5.12
N ASN A 434 10.69 -4.74 5.23
CA ASN A 434 10.68 -3.96 6.47
C ASN A 434 9.61 -2.85 6.49
N VAL A 435 8.48 -3.09 7.16
CA VAL A 435 7.47 -2.05 7.48
C VAL A 435 7.64 -1.47 8.89
N PRO A 436 7.35 -0.18 9.11
CA PRO A 436 7.16 0.36 10.46
C PRO A 436 6.13 -0.47 11.24
N LYS A 437 6.34 -0.64 12.54
CA LYS A 437 5.45 -1.43 13.42
C LYS A 437 4.78 -0.53 14.45
N LEU A 438 3.48 -0.70 14.63
CA LEU A 438 2.71 -0.10 15.71
C LEU A 438 2.36 -1.19 16.73
N GLU A 439 2.92 -1.09 17.93
CA GLU A 439 2.63 -1.99 19.04
C GLU A 439 1.65 -1.32 19.99
N ILE A 440 0.49 -1.94 20.22
CA ILE A 440 -0.58 -1.41 21.07
C ILE A 440 -0.86 -2.40 22.19
N THR A 441 -0.90 -1.89 23.42
CA THR A 441 -1.42 -2.63 24.58
C THR A 441 -2.76 -2.02 24.94
N TYR A 442 -3.80 -2.86 25.07
CA TYR A 442 -5.15 -2.41 25.36
C TYR A 442 -5.85 -3.32 26.37
N LEU A 443 -6.89 -2.78 27.00
CA LEU A 443 -7.83 -3.52 27.82
C LEU A 443 -9.17 -3.58 27.09
N THR A 444 -9.70 -4.79 26.92
CA THR A 444 -11.05 -4.99 26.40
C THR A 444 -12.08 -4.48 27.39
N LEU A 445 -13.22 -3.98 26.91
CA LEU A 445 -14.34 -3.67 27.78
C LEU A 445 -14.83 -4.93 28.49
N CYS A 446 -15.18 -4.78 29.76
CA CYS A 446 -15.90 -5.84 30.45
C CYS A 446 -17.29 -6.02 29.79
N THR A 447 -17.65 -7.27 29.54
CA THR A 447 -18.98 -7.66 29.03
C THR A 447 -19.53 -8.74 29.95
N GLY A 448 -20.81 -8.64 30.30
CA GLY A 448 -21.45 -9.57 31.24
C GLY A 448 -20.95 -9.47 32.69
N ALA A 449 -21.16 -10.55 33.45
CA ALA A 449 -20.77 -10.64 34.86
C ALA A 449 -19.24 -10.83 34.98
N PRO A 450 -18.54 -10.00 35.76
CA PRO A 450 -17.12 -10.20 35.99
C PRO A 450 -16.88 -11.44 36.85
N THR A 451 -15.69 -12.02 36.75
CA THR A 451 -15.17 -13.00 37.71
C THR A 451 -14.63 -12.26 38.92
N ALA A 452 -15.15 -12.56 40.12
CA ALA A 452 -14.74 -11.90 41.35
C ALA A 452 -13.30 -12.25 41.77
N GLY A 453 -12.84 -13.46 41.44
CA GLY A 453 -11.52 -13.97 41.84
C GLY A 453 -11.46 -14.42 43.31
N ASN A 454 -10.24 -14.55 43.82
CA ASN A 454 -9.91 -14.98 45.18
C ASN A 454 -9.17 -13.87 45.95
N ILE A 455 -9.30 -13.89 47.27
CA ILE A 455 -8.56 -12.98 48.16
C ILE A 455 -7.29 -13.67 48.66
N ASN A 456 -6.16 -13.04 48.43
CA ASN A 456 -4.88 -13.36 49.05
C ASN A 456 -4.69 -12.48 50.29
N SER A 457 -4.54 -13.13 51.45
CA SER A 457 -4.31 -12.46 52.73
C SER A 457 -3.62 -13.39 53.73
N PRO A 458 -3.01 -12.84 54.80
CA PRO A 458 -2.65 -13.65 55.96
C PRO A 458 -3.91 -14.26 56.62
N THR A 459 -3.74 -15.41 57.28
CA THR A 459 -4.80 -16.03 58.09
C THR A 459 -4.88 -15.42 59.49
N ASN A 460 -3.73 -15.01 60.03
CA ASN A 460 -3.60 -14.37 61.33
C ASN A 460 -2.72 -13.11 61.23
N VAL A 461 -3.10 -12.05 61.93
CA VAL A 461 -2.35 -10.79 61.99
C VAL A 461 -2.21 -10.28 63.42
N CYS A 462 -1.26 -9.39 63.63
CA CYS A 462 -1.09 -8.73 64.92
C CYS A 462 -2.04 -7.54 65.05
N PRO A 463 -2.58 -7.28 66.26
CA PRO A 463 -3.49 -6.16 66.47
C PRO A 463 -2.87 -4.84 66.01
N ASN A 464 -3.62 -4.08 65.21
CA ASN A 464 -3.26 -2.78 64.66
C ASN A 464 -2.02 -2.75 63.73
N LYS A 465 -1.47 -3.91 63.35
CA LYS A 465 -0.40 -3.97 62.34
C LYS A 465 -1.01 -3.95 60.95
N SER A 466 -0.39 -3.19 60.05
CA SER A 466 -0.82 -3.13 58.66
C SER A 466 -0.51 -4.45 57.95
N PHE A 467 -1.46 -4.92 57.16
CA PHE A 467 -1.30 -6.04 56.26
C PHE A 467 -2.08 -5.76 54.96
N THR A 468 -1.75 -6.49 53.91
CA THR A 468 -2.41 -6.31 52.61
C THR A 468 -3.42 -7.42 52.36
N VAL A 469 -4.62 -7.06 51.91
CA VAL A 469 -5.55 -7.96 51.23
C VAL A 469 -5.54 -7.64 49.74
N ALA A 470 -5.41 -8.65 48.88
CA ALA A 470 -5.28 -8.47 47.44
C ALA A 470 -6.12 -9.47 46.65
N LEU A 471 -6.68 -9.04 45.52
CA LEU A 471 -7.40 -9.91 44.61
C LEU A 471 -6.47 -10.64 43.64
N SER A 472 -6.82 -11.88 43.31
CA SER A 472 -6.19 -12.67 42.24
C SER A 472 -7.25 -13.41 41.43
N GLY A 473 -6.97 -13.69 40.15
CA GLY A 473 -7.91 -14.41 39.27
C GLY A 473 -9.25 -13.68 39.04
N HIS A 474 -9.30 -12.37 39.24
CA HIS A 474 -10.47 -11.54 38.93
C HIS A 474 -10.44 -11.10 37.46
N THR A 475 -11.58 -10.67 36.93
CA THR A 475 -11.64 -10.09 35.57
C THR A 475 -10.81 -8.81 35.50
N VAL A 476 -9.79 -8.79 34.65
CA VAL A 476 -8.98 -7.62 34.32
C VAL A 476 -9.45 -7.08 32.97
N ALA A 477 -10.30 -6.07 33.01
CA ALA A 477 -10.90 -5.45 31.83
C ALA A 477 -11.16 -3.96 32.09
N SER A 478 -11.30 -3.19 31.02
CA SER A 478 -11.73 -1.79 31.12
C SER A 478 -13.14 -1.69 31.68
N GLY A 479 -13.39 -0.68 32.53
CA GLY A 479 -14.67 -0.45 33.18
C GLY A 479 -14.95 -1.34 34.39
N VAL A 480 -14.00 -2.18 34.81
CA VAL A 480 -14.10 -2.95 36.06
C VAL A 480 -13.76 -2.05 37.25
N THR A 481 -14.64 -2.04 38.24
CA THR A 481 -14.47 -1.31 39.51
C THR A 481 -14.48 -2.28 40.69
N TYR A 482 -13.81 -1.87 41.77
CA TYR A 482 -13.67 -2.67 42.97
C TYR A 482 -14.27 -1.91 44.16
N GLN A 483 -14.91 -2.64 45.07
CA GLN A 483 -15.32 -2.09 46.36
C GLN A 483 -15.09 -3.16 47.44
N TRP A 484 -14.09 -2.92 48.29
CA TRP A 484 -13.84 -3.78 49.45
C TRP A 484 -14.88 -3.53 50.53
N GLN A 485 -15.27 -4.62 51.19
CA GLN A 485 -16.19 -4.62 52.31
C GLN A 485 -15.62 -5.44 53.46
N SER A 486 -15.96 -5.06 54.68
CA SER A 486 -15.66 -5.83 55.89
C SER A 486 -16.87 -5.97 56.79
N LYS A 487 -16.80 -6.95 57.69
CA LYS A 487 -17.68 -7.10 58.85
C LYS A 487 -16.93 -7.78 60.00
N PRO A 488 -17.40 -7.67 61.25
CA PRO A 488 -16.92 -8.53 62.33
C PRO A 488 -17.04 -10.00 61.95
N SER A 489 -16.04 -10.83 62.29
CA SER A 489 -16.09 -12.24 61.94
C SER A 489 -17.25 -12.96 62.66
N GLY A 490 -17.99 -13.79 61.92
CA GLY A 490 -19.08 -14.60 62.47
C GLY A 490 -20.42 -13.88 62.76
N SER A 491 -20.53 -12.57 62.60
CA SER A 491 -21.81 -11.85 62.74
C SER A 491 -21.85 -10.51 61.98
N GLY A 492 -23.01 -9.88 61.89
CA GLY A 492 -23.16 -8.58 61.26
C GLY A 492 -23.26 -8.61 59.72
N VAL A 493 -23.31 -7.40 59.14
CA VAL A 493 -23.51 -7.16 57.70
C VAL A 493 -22.24 -6.56 57.12
N PHE A 494 -21.89 -6.95 55.89
CA PHE A 494 -20.77 -6.33 55.17
C PHE A 494 -21.05 -4.86 54.86
N THR A 495 -20.10 -4.00 55.22
CA THR A 495 -20.14 -2.55 54.94
C THR A 495 -18.97 -2.15 54.06
N ASN A 496 -19.18 -1.16 53.18
CA ASN A 496 -18.12 -0.62 52.33
C ASN A 496 -17.00 -0.01 53.17
N ILE A 497 -15.76 -0.38 52.84
CA ILE A 497 -14.57 0.29 53.35
C ILE A 497 -14.34 1.52 52.47
N ALA A 498 -14.45 2.71 53.07
CA ALA A 498 -14.31 3.97 52.34
C ALA A 498 -12.94 4.07 51.66
N GLY A 499 -12.92 4.43 50.37
CA GLY A 499 -11.70 4.59 49.57
C GLY A 499 -11.00 3.29 49.16
N ALA A 500 -11.48 2.12 49.60
CA ALA A 500 -10.91 0.84 49.22
C ALA A 500 -11.49 0.36 47.88
N THR A 501 -11.03 0.97 46.79
CA THR A 501 -11.54 0.76 45.42
C THR A 501 -10.50 0.21 44.44
N ASN A 502 -9.37 -0.26 44.94
CA ASN A 502 -8.29 -0.86 44.16
C ASN A 502 -8.30 -2.39 44.27
N THR A 503 -7.50 -3.07 43.45
CA THR A 503 -7.31 -4.54 43.49
C THR A 503 -6.64 -5.02 44.77
N SER A 504 -6.04 -4.13 45.54
CA SER A 504 -5.49 -4.39 46.88
C SER A 504 -5.85 -3.27 47.86
N TYR A 505 -5.97 -3.64 49.13
CA TYR A 505 -6.22 -2.71 50.23
C TYR A 505 -5.28 -3.01 51.41
N ASN A 506 -4.66 -1.97 51.97
CA ASN A 506 -3.89 -2.09 53.20
C ASN A 506 -4.83 -1.91 54.39
N ALA A 507 -5.09 -3.02 55.08
CA ALA A 507 -5.98 -3.10 56.22
C ALA A 507 -5.18 -3.06 57.54
N SER A 508 -5.89 -2.75 58.62
CA SER A 508 -5.43 -2.88 59.99
C SER A 508 -6.65 -3.22 60.85
N ILE A 509 -6.56 -4.26 61.66
CA ILE A 509 -7.68 -4.77 62.47
C ILE A 509 -7.23 -4.99 63.92
N ASN A 510 -8.17 -4.90 64.85
CA ASN A 510 -7.96 -5.20 66.28
C ASN A 510 -8.88 -6.32 66.79
N THR A 511 -9.85 -6.76 65.98
CA THR A 511 -10.72 -7.91 66.21
C THR A 511 -10.81 -8.75 64.94
N ALA A 512 -11.16 -10.03 65.07
CA ALA A 512 -11.31 -10.93 63.92
C ALA A 512 -12.33 -10.35 62.93
N THR A 513 -11.95 -10.22 61.67
CA THR A 513 -12.71 -9.48 60.65
C THR A 513 -12.79 -10.30 59.38
N ASP A 514 -13.99 -10.38 58.79
CA ASP A 514 -14.18 -10.99 57.48
C ASP A 514 -14.08 -9.92 56.40
N PHE A 515 -13.36 -10.21 55.31
CA PHE A 515 -13.21 -9.34 54.15
C PHE A 515 -13.80 -9.99 52.91
N ARG A 516 -14.43 -9.17 52.06
CA ARG A 516 -14.81 -9.55 50.70
C ARG A 516 -14.64 -8.36 49.76
N CYS A 517 -14.58 -8.61 48.45
CA CYS A 517 -14.58 -7.56 47.45
C CYS A 517 -15.75 -7.75 46.48
N ILE A 518 -16.41 -6.66 46.11
CA ILE A 518 -17.37 -6.61 45.00
C ILE A 518 -16.61 -6.11 43.77
N VAL A 519 -16.59 -6.94 42.74
CA VAL A 519 -16.05 -6.61 41.42
C VAL A 519 -17.23 -6.29 40.51
N THR A 520 -17.29 -5.07 39.97
CA THR A 520 -18.42 -4.61 39.16
C THR A 520 -17.95 -4.23 37.78
N CYS A 521 -18.58 -4.80 36.75
CA CYS A 521 -18.42 -4.33 35.39
C CYS A 521 -19.35 -3.13 35.17
N GLY A 522 -18.80 -1.93 35.02
CA GLY A 522 -19.58 -0.72 34.80
C GLY A 522 -20.39 -0.73 33.50
N ASN A 523 -19.87 -1.40 32.46
CA ASN A 523 -20.50 -1.46 31.14
C ASN A 523 -21.77 -2.33 31.12
N SER A 524 -21.76 -3.49 31.80
CA SER A 524 -22.92 -4.38 31.91
C SER A 524 -23.79 -4.10 33.15
N SER A 525 -23.30 -3.27 34.07
CA SER A 525 -23.85 -3.09 35.43
C SER A 525 -23.96 -4.38 36.25
N GLN A 526 -23.30 -5.47 35.82
CA GLN A 526 -23.27 -6.73 36.55
C GLN A 526 -22.09 -6.76 37.51
N SER A 527 -22.27 -7.42 38.65
CA SER A 527 -21.24 -7.56 39.67
C SER A 527 -21.11 -9.00 40.14
N ALA A 528 -19.92 -9.34 40.62
CA ALA A 528 -19.65 -10.58 41.32
C ALA A 528 -18.92 -10.28 42.62
N THR A 529 -19.20 -11.07 43.65
CA THR A 529 -18.61 -10.90 44.98
C THR A 529 -17.71 -12.08 45.30
N THR A 530 -16.52 -11.81 45.84
CA THR A 530 -15.62 -12.87 46.25
C THR A 530 -16.20 -13.69 47.40
N SER A 531 -15.80 -14.95 47.51
CA SER A 531 -15.95 -15.70 48.76
C SER A 531 -15.27 -14.91 49.90
N PRO A 532 -15.92 -14.71 51.06
CA PRO A 532 -15.29 -14.01 52.17
C PRO A 532 -14.08 -14.76 52.73
N VAL A 533 -13.06 -14.01 53.15
CA VAL A 533 -11.93 -14.55 53.93
C VAL A 533 -11.98 -14.01 55.35
N SER A 534 -11.84 -14.89 56.33
CA SER A 534 -11.77 -14.53 57.75
C SER A 534 -10.31 -14.35 58.16
N ILE A 535 -9.98 -13.19 58.72
CA ILE A 535 -8.65 -12.88 59.22
C ILE A 535 -8.74 -12.73 60.74
N SER A 536 -8.03 -13.61 61.44
CA SER A 536 -7.99 -13.65 62.89
C SER A 536 -6.89 -12.75 63.45
N VAL A 537 -7.08 -12.32 64.70
CA VAL A 537 -6.09 -11.49 65.41
C VAL A 537 -5.36 -12.36 66.42
N ASN A 538 -4.03 -12.43 66.29
CA ASN A 538 -3.18 -13.13 67.24
C ASN A 538 -3.27 -12.48 68.62
N SER A 539 -3.16 -13.29 69.67
CA SER A 539 -2.98 -12.77 71.03
C SER A 539 -1.73 -11.89 71.10
N PHE A 540 -1.78 -10.86 71.94
CA PHE A 540 -0.70 -9.89 72.12
C PHE A 540 0.67 -10.56 72.35
N TYR A 541 0.73 -11.64 73.14
CA TYR A 541 1.96 -12.37 73.44
C TYR A 541 2.67 -12.92 72.19
N VAL A 542 1.93 -13.47 71.22
CA VAL A 542 2.51 -14.03 69.99
C VAL A 542 3.12 -12.94 69.09
N CYS A 543 2.62 -11.71 69.21
CA CYS A 543 2.98 -10.59 68.34
C CYS A 543 4.09 -9.70 68.87
N TYR A 544 4.25 -9.64 70.19
CA TYR A 544 5.12 -8.67 70.86
C TYR A 544 6.06 -9.31 71.89
N CYS A 545 5.85 -10.57 72.27
CA CYS A 545 6.77 -11.36 73.07
C CYS A 545 7.43 -12.40 72.16
N ASN A 546 8.52 -12.03 71.51
CA ASN A 546 9.35 -12.97 70.76
C ASN A 546 10.49 -13.43 71.68
N ASP A 547 10.58 -14.73 71.98
CA ASP A 547 11.58 -15.33 72.88
C ASP A 547 13.01 -15.33 72.31
N ASN A 548 13.33 -14.46 71.35
CA ASN A 548 14.66 -14.27 70.80
C ASN A 548 15.64 -13.55 71.76
N LEU A 549 15.44 -13.70 73.07
CA LEU A 549 16.52 -13.55 74.04
C LEU A 549 17.27 -14.88 74.14
N GLY A 550 18.02 -15.20 73.08
CA GLY A 550 19.09 -16.19 73.14
C GLY A 550 20.23 -15.66 74.01
N GLY A 551 20.02 -15.64 75.33
CA GLY A 551 20.99 -15.19 76.31
C GLY A 551 20.92 -16.09 77.54
N ASN A 552 21.93 -16.92 77.71
CA ASN A 552 22.08 -17.92 78.78
C ASN A 552 22.34 -17.31 80.16
N ASN A 553 21.75 -16.15 80.48
CA ASN A 553 21.95 -15.46 81.75
C ASN A 553 20.58 -15.19 82.39
N ASN A 554 20.32 -15.86 83.51
CA ASN A 554 19.24 -15.58 84.46
C ASN A 554 19.27 -14.11 84.90
N VAL A 555 18.64 -13.21 84.14
CA VAL A 555 18.33 -11.85 84.61
C VAL A 555 16.83 -11.79 84.87
N PRO A 556 16.38 -11.86 86.14
CA PRO A 556 14.97 -11.72 86.44
C PRO A 556 14.51 -10.28 86.14
N ILE A 557 13.36 -10.15 85.49
CA ILE A 557 12.72 -8.85 85.26
C ILE A 557 12.06 -8.42 86.57
N ASN A 558 12.70 -7.49 87.29
CA ASN A 558 12.31 -7.10 88.65
C ASN A 558 11.43 -5.84 88.73
N ASN A 559 11.03 -5.27 87.59
CA ASN A 559 10.35 -3.97 87.55
C ASN A 559 9.09 -3.99 86.65
N VAL A 560 8.22 -4.97 86.85
CA VAL A 560 6.86 -4.92 86.32
C VAL A 560 5.91 -4.59 87.47
N THR A 561 5.44 -3.35 87.51
CA THR A 561 4.30 -2.96 88.35
C THR A 561 3.05 -3.11 87.49
N ILE A 562 2.22 -4.10 87.79
CA ILE A 562 0.85 -4.16 87.25
C ILE A 562 0.02 -3.21 88.11
N THR A 563 -0.31 -2.05 87.56
CA THR A 563 -1.30 -1.12 88.13
C THR A 563 -2.71 -1.58 87.82
#